data_AF-A0A656JY41-F1
#
_entry.id   AF-A0A656JY41-F1
#
_cell.length_a   1.000
_cell.length_b   1.000
_cell.length_c   1.000
_cell.angle_alpha   90.00
_cell.angle_beta   90.00
_cell.angle_gamma   90.00
#
_symmetry.space_group_name_H-M   'P 1'
#
loop_
_entity.id
_entity.type
_entity.pdbx_description
1 polymer ?
#
loop_
_entity_poly.entity_id
_entity_poly.type
_entity_poly.pdbx_seq_one_letter_code
_entity_poly.pdbx_strand_id
1 'polypeptide(L)'
;RSNAVRAAEIWQKVLLIDPDQVQALYGMGLIGVKQNKPQQAQTYLTRLQALSPVPWQAVQLEQDIALGQPQNQALLDDARRLADAGERDKATGVFRQLFNGRLPQGTVGREYYTNLGFNNADWPEARNGFERLMRQNPDDSILALFFAKHLARREESRAEGIAALARLSTHPDIAGRFSRFIPTIRKSATS
;
A
#
# COMPACT_ATOMS: atom_id res chain seq x y z
N ARG A 1 20.76 -5.05 10.06
CA ARG A 1 21.15 -6.27 9.31
C ARG A 1 20.62 -7.58 9.95
N SER A 2 20.49 -7.71 11.29
CA SER A 2 20.05 -8.97 11.94
C SER A 2 18.59 -9.39 11.68
N ASN A 3 17.64 -8.44 11.56
CA ASN A 3 16.22 -8.77 11.41
C ASN A 3 15.87 -9.46 10.08
N ALA A 4 16.53 -9.07 8.98
CA ALA A 4 16.27 -9.65 7.65
C ALA A 4 16.79 -11.09 7.54
N VAL A 5 17.93 -11.39 8.17
CA VAL A 5 18.50 -12.74 8.23
C VAL A 5 17.59 -13.65 9.05
N ARG A 6 17.16 -13.19 10.23
CA ARG A 6 16.22 -13.93 11.07
C ARG A 6 14.87 -14.18 10.38
N ALA A 7 14.36 -13.20 9.65
CA ALA A 7 13.14 -13.37 8.86
C ALA A 7 13.33 -14.40 7.74
N ALA A 8 14.47 -14.38 7.04
CA ALA A 8 14.77 -15.37 6.00
C ALA A 8 14.84 -16.79 6.58
N GLU A 9 15.46 -16.98 7.74
CA GLU A 9 15.52 -18.29 8.41
C GLU A 9 14.13 -18.82 8.77
N ILE A 10 13.24 -17.95 9.26
CA ILE A 10 11.86 -18.32 9.58
C ILE A 10 11.11 -18.74 8.32
N TRP A 11 11.18 -17.94 7.25
CA TRP A 11 10.52 -18.29 5.99
C TRP A 11 11.09 -19.55 5.36
N GLN A 12 12.40 -19.77 5.46
CA GLN A 12 13.01 -20.99 4.96
C GLN A 12 12.50 -22.22 5.70
N LYS A 13 12.32 -22.15 7.03
CA LYS A 13 11.72 -23.25 7.80
C LYS A 13 10.27 -23.52 7.36
N VAL A 14 9.50 -22.48 7.09
CA VAL A 14 8.14 -22.64 6.54
C VAL A 14 8.18 -23.35 5.19
N LEU A 15 9.08 -22.96 4.29
CA LEU A 15 9.22 -23.58 2.96
C LEU A 15 9.75 -25.01 2.99
N LEU A 16 10.39 -25.44 4.07
CA LEU A 16 10.75 -26.86 4.28
C LEU A 16 9.53 -27.72 4.66
N ILE A 17 8.52 -27.11 5.28
CA ILE A 17 7.28 -27.79 5.70
C ILE A 17 6.25 -27.76 4.56
N ASP A 18 6.08 -26.58 3.96
CA ASP A 18 5.18 -26.35 2.83
C ASP A 18 5.94 -25.56 1.75
N PRO A 19 6.45 -26.23 0.71
CA PRO A 19 7.20 -25.58 -0.37
C PRO A 19 6.42 -24.47 -1.07
N ASP A 20 5.09 -24.57 -1.13
CA ASP A 20 4.24 -23.69 -1.93
C ASP A 20 3.53 -22.63 -1.08
N GLN A 21 3.95 -22.47 0.17
CA GLN A 21 3.41 -21.49 1.10
C GLN A 21 3.61 -20.05 0.55
N VAL A 22 2.53 -19.45 0.08
CA VAL A 22 2.47 -18.16 -0.62
C VAL A 22 3.16 -17.00 0.12
N GLN A 23 2.88 -16.81 1.40
CA GLN A 23 3.49 -15.76 2.23
C GLN A 23 4.98 -15.96 2.44
N ALA A 24 5.44 -17.21 2.55
CA ALA A 24 6.86 -17.50 2.68
C ALA A 24 7.60 -17.25 1.37
N LEU A 25 7.02 -17.64 0.23
CA LEU A 25 7.54 -17.31 -1.10
C LEU A 25 7.61 -15.79 -1.31
N TYR A 26 6.52 -15.07 -1.02
CA TYR A 26 6.49 -13.60 -1.08
C TYR A 26 7.55 -12.97 -0.17
N GLY A 27 7.62 -13.41 1.09
CA GLY A 27 8.56 -12.91 2.08
C GLY A 27 10.02 -13.09 1.66
N MET A 28 10.38 -14.26 1.12
CA MET A 28 11.72 -14.52 0.59
C MET A 28 12.03 -13.66 -0.64
N GLY A 29 11.06 -13.49 -1.54
CA GLY A 29 11.19 -12.59 -2.68
C GLY A 29 11.46 -11.14 -2.25
N LEU A 30 10.67 -10.63 -1.31
CA LEU A 30 10.81 -9.29 -0.76
C LEU A 30 12.14 -9.07 -0.03
N ILE A 31 12.67 -10.09 0.64
CA ILE A 31 14.03 -10.05 1.20
C ILE A 31 15.07 -9.90 0.09
N GLY A 32 14.94 -10.62 -1.02
CA GLY A 32 15.78 -10.46 -2.20
C GLY A 32 15.77 -9.03 -2.74
N VAL A 33 14.59 -8.41 -2.88
CA VAL A 33 14.44 -7.00 -3.27
C VAL A 33 15.20 -6.08 -2.31
N LYS A 34 14.96 -6.22 -0.99
CA LYS A 34 15.61 -5.38 0.04
C LYS A 34 17.13 -5.55 0.12
N GLN A 35 17.66 -6.68 -0.33
CA GLN A 35 19.09 -6.96 -0.40
C GLN A 35 19.72 -6.55 -1.74
N ASN A 36 18.97 -5.91 -2.64
CA ASN A 36 19.40 -5.59 -3.99
C ASN A 36 19.84 -6.84 -4.79
N LYS A 37 19.09 -7.94 -4.63
CA LYS A 37 19.29 -9.24 -5.31
C LYS A 37 18.07 -9.58 -6.17
N PRO A 38 17.88 -8.90 -7.32
CA PRO A 38 16.68 -9.07 -8.14
C PRO A 38 16.55 -10.49 -8.71
N GLN A 39 17.65 -11.19 -9.00
CA GLN A 39 17.60 -12.56 -9.50
C GLN A 39 17.04 -13.54 -8.46
N GLN A 40 17.40 -13.34 -7.18
CA GLN A 40 16.83 -14.12 -6.08
C GLN A 40 15.34 -13.84 -5.94
N ALA A 41 14.93 -12.58 -5.99
CA ALA A 41 13.52 -12.21 -5.93
C ALA A 41 12.71 -12.80 -7.10
N GLN A 42 13.28 -12.78 -8.31
CA GLN A 42 12.67 -13.35 -9.51
C GLN A 42 12.42 -14.86 -9.37
N THR A 43 13.32 -15.59 -8.71
CA THR A 43 13.15 -17.03 -8.48
C THR A 43 11.87 -17.30 -7.68
N TYR A 44 11.61 -16.53 -6.62
CA TYR A 44 10.40 -16.69 -5.82
C TYR A 44 9.14 -16.18 -6.54
N LEU A 45 9.26 -15.13 -7.37
CA LEU A 45 8.17 -14.69 -8.23
C LEU A 45 7.74 -15.78 -9.21
N THR A 46 8.69 -16.44 -9.89
CA THR A 46 8.39 -17.54 -10.81
C THR A 46 7.64 -18.67 -10.08
N ARG A 47 8.04 -19.00 -8.85
CA ARG A 47 7.35 -20.01 -8.04
C ARG A 47 5.93 -19.58 -7.68
N LEU A 48 5.71 -18.34 -7.28
CA LEU A 48 4.37 -17.80 -7.03
C LEU A 48 3.49 -17.83 -8.29
N GLN A 49 4.05 -17.50 -9.45
CA GLN A 49 3.33 -17.51 -10.73
C GLN A 49 2.96 -18.93 -11.21
N ALA A 50 3.66 -19.95 -10.74
CA ALA A 50 3.37 -21.36 -11.06
C ALA A 50 2.22 -21.95 -10.23
N LEU A 51 1.79 -21.27 -9.15
CA LEU A 51 0.67 -21.72 -8.32
C LEU A 51 -0.67 -21.50 -9.02
N SER A 52 -1.65 -22.36 -8.71
CA SER A 52 -3.00 -22.26 -9.27
C SER A 52 -4.07 -22.27 -8.16
N PRO A 53 -4.92 -21.24 -8.06
CA PRO A 53 -4.86 -19.97 -8.82
C PRO A 53 -3.63 -19.13 -8.44
N VAL A 54 -3.18 -18.25 -9.35
CA VAL A 54 -2.04 -17.36 -9.09
C VAL A 54 -2.39 -16.40 -7.95
N PRO A 55 -1.63 -16.39 -6.84
CA PRO A 55 -1.90 -15.53 -5.70
C PRO A 55 -1.62 -14.06 -6.04
N TRP A 56 -2.37 -13.14 -5.43
CA TRP A 56 -2.20 -11.70 -5.65
C TRP A 56 -0.82 -11.19 -5.19
N GLN A 57 -0.16 -11.91 -4.28
CA GLN A 57 1.21 -11.67 -3.84
C GLN A 57 2.23 -11.83 -4.99
N ALA A 58 1.92 -12.59 -6.04
CA ALA A 58 2.74 -12.63 -7.25
C ALA A 58 2.77 -11.24 -7.92
N VAL A 59 1.60 -10.61 -8.07
CA VAL A 59 1.48 -9.25 -8.63
C VAL A 59 2.19 -8.23 -7.75
N GLN A 60 2.07 -8.36 -6.43
CA GLN A 60 2.77 -7.48 -5.50
C GLN A 60 4.29 -7.64 -5.57
N LEU A 61 4.80 -8.88 -5.60
CA LEU A 61 6.24 -9.12 -5.69
C LEU A 61 6.82 -8.63 -7.02
N GLU A 62 6.09 -8.79 -8.13
CA GLU A 62 6.49 -8.21 -9.42
C GLU A 62 6.64 -6.68 -9.33
N GLN A 63 5.67 -6.00 -8.70
CA GLN A 63 5.76 -4.57 -8.42
C GLN A 63 6.97 -4.25 -7.54
N ASP A 64 7.17 -4.99 -6.45
CA ASP A 64 8.27 -4.73 -5.51
C ASP A 64 9.65 -4.90 -6.19
N ILE A 65 9.81 -5.89 -7.08
CA ILE A 65 11.02 -6.07 -7.90
C ILE A 65 11.23 -4.87 -8.83
N ALA A 66 10.17 -4.40 -9.50
CA ALA A 66 10.25 -3.24 -10.38
C ALA A 66 10.63 -1.97 -9.60
N LEU A 67 10.03 -1.76 -8.42
CA LEU A 67 10.35 -0.62 -7.53
C LEU A 67 11.75 -0.70 -6.92
N GLY A 68 12.39 -1.87 -6.93
CA GLY A 68 13.79 -2.02 -6.56
C GLY A 68 14.78 -1.35 -7.52
N GLN A 69 14.35 -1.03 -8.76
CA GLN A 69 15.21 -0.40 -9.77
C GLN A 69 15.40 1.10 -9.49
N PRO A 70 16.63 1.65 -9.58
CA PRO A 70 16.89 3.06 -9.28
C PRO A 70 16.02 4.04 -10.07
N GLN A 71 15.77 3.75 -11.35
CA GLN A 71 14.91 4.57 -12.20
C GLN A 71 13.46 4.68 -11.69
N ASN A 72 12.93 3.58 -11.15
CA ASN A 72 11.57 3.54 -10.62
C ASN A 72 11.50 4.13 -9.21
N GLN A 73 12.58 4.05 -8.44
CA GLN A 73 12.70 4.79 -7.17
C GLN A 73 12.65 6.30 -7.40
N ALA A 74 13.38 6.80 -8.40
CA ALA A 74 13.34 8.22 -8.77
C ALA A 74 11.93 8.68 -9.19
N LEU A 75 11.22 7.88 -9.99
CA LEU A 75 9.83 8.17 -10.35
C LEU A 75 8.89 8.17 -9.13
N LEU A 76 9.04 7.22 -8.21
CA LEU A 76 8.25 7.16 -6.99
C LEU A 76 8.49 8.39 -6.09
N ASP A 77 9.75 8.80 -5.95
CA ASP A 77 10.11 9.97 -5.16
C ASP A 77 9.57 11.26 -5.80
N ASP A 78 9.60 11.38 -7.13
CA ASP A 78 9.00 12.52 -7.83
C ASP A 78 7.47 12.56 -7.71
N ALA A 79 6.79 11.41 -7.83
CA ALA A 79 5.35 11.31 -7.62
C ALA A 79 4.94 11.76 -6.22
N ARG A 80 5.70 11.34 -5.19
CA ARG A 80 5.48 11.76 -3.79
C ARG A 80 5.70 13.26 -3.61
N ARG A 81 6.79 13.80 -4.16
CA ARG A 81 7.06 15.24 -4.13
C ARG A 81 5.93 16.07 -4.74
N LEU A 82 5.41 15.64 -5.89
CA LEU A 82 4.28 16.30 -6.55
C LEU A 82 2.99 16.19 -5.73
N ALA A 83 2.71 15.02 -5.15
CA ALA A 83 1.54 14.81 -4.30
C ALA A 83 1.59 15.71 -3.04
N ASP A 84 2.75 15.81 -2.40
CA ASP A 84 2.99 16.66 -1.23
C ASP A 84 2.86 18.16 -1.57
N ALA A 85 3.27 18.55 -2.78
CA ALA A 85 3.05 19.91 -3.30
C ALA A 85 1.58 20.19 -3.68
N GLY A 86 0.70 19.19 -3.61
CA GLY A 86 -0.70 19.30 -4.01
C GLY A 86 -0.93 19.24 -5.53
N GLU A 87 0.12 19.00 -6.32
CA GLU A 87 0.09 18.84 -7.79
C GLU A 87 -0.41 17.44 -8.19
N ARG A 88 -1.61 17.09 -7.73
CA ARG A 88 -2.14 15.71 -7.74
C ARG A 88 -2.26 15.11 -9.14
N ASP A 89 -2.66 15.88 -10.14
CA ASP A 89 -2.79 15.37 -11.51
C ASP A 89 -1.43 15.03 -12.11
N LYS A 90 -0.40 15.84 -11.84
CA LYS A 90 0.97 15.53 -12.24
C LYS A 90 1.49 14.31 -11.49
N ALA A 91 1.25 14.23 -10.18
CA ALA A 91 1.60 13.05 -9.38
C ALA A 91 0.95 11.77 -9.94
N THR A 92 -0.34 11.84 -10.32
CA THR A 92 -1.05 10.73 -10.98
C THR A 92 -0.35 10.32 -12.29
N GLY A 93 0.07 11.29 -13.12
CA GLY A 93 0.83 11.01 -14.34
C GLY A 93 2.12 10.24 -14.06
N VAL A 94 2.92 10.69 -13.08
CA VAL A 94 4.17 10.02 -12.70
C VAL A 94 3.92 8.63 -12.08
N PHE A 95 2.88 8.48 -11.24
CA PHE A 95 2.48 7.17 -10.74
C PHE A 95 2.07 6.21 -11.87
N ARG A 96 1.26 6.66 -12.84
CA ARG A 96 0.85 5.82 -13.98
C ARG A 96 2.07 5.38 -14.80
N GLN A 97 3.06 6.27 -14.99
CA GLN A 97 4.34 5.92 -15.61
C GLN A 97 5.12 4.89 -14.79
N LEU A 98 5.21 5.07 -13.46
CA LEU A 98 5.88 4.16 -12.55
C LEU A 98 5.31 2.73 -12.62
N PHE A 99 3.98 2.61 -12.62
CA PHE A 99 3.33 1.30 -12.68
C PHE A 99 3.38 0.66 -14.06
N ASN A 100 3.51 1.48 -15.13
CA ASN A 100 3.61 1.01 -16.51
C ASN A 100 2.52 -0.03 -16.86
N GLY A 101 1.27 0.31 -16.56
CA GLY A 101 0.11 -0.55 -16.78
C GLY A 101 -0.11 -1.67 -15.75
N ARG A 102 0.82 -1.88 -14.80
CA ARG A 102 0.62 -2.84 -13.70
C ARG A 102 -0.41 -2.32 -12.70
N LEU A 103 -1.11 -3.25 -12.06
CA LEU A 103 -2.04 -2.93 -10.98
C LEU A 103 -1.27 -2.49 -9.73
N PRO A 104 -1.52 -1.28 -9.19
CA PRO A 104 -0.91 -0.83 -7.94
C PRO A 104 -1.29 -1.74 -6.76
N GLN A 105 -0.29 -2.19 -6.00
CA GLN A 105 -0.40 -3.07 -4.84
C GLN A 105 0.22 -2.45 -3.58
N GLY A 106 -0.22 -2.94 -2.41
CA GLY A 106 0.38 -2.62 -1.11
C GLY A 106 0.42 -1.13 -0.79
N THR A 107 1.45 -0.71 -0.04
CA THR A 107 1.61 0.67 0.42
C THR A 107 1.68 1.69 -0.72
N VAL A 108 2.43 1.38 -1.79
CA VAL A 108 2.56 2.30 -2.93
C VAL A 108 1.24 2.40 -3.72
N GLY A 109 0.48 1.31 -3.81
CA GLY A 109 -0.89 1.36 -4.32
C GLY A 109 -1.83 2.22 -3.48
N ARG A 110 -1.73 2.15 -2.14
CA ARG A 110 -2.47 3.05 -1.25
C ARG A 110 -2.11 4.52 -1.49
N GLU A 111 -0.83 4.84 -1.66
CA GLU A 111 -0.38 6.21 -1.99
C GLU A 111 -1.00 6.70 -3.30
N TYR A 112 -0.93 5.88 -4.36
CA TYR A 112 -1.54 6.18 -5.65
C TYR A 112 -3.04 6.43 -5.55
N TYR A 113 -3.80 5.51 -4.96
CA TYR A 113 -5.26 5.65 -4.86
C TYR A 113 -5.70 6.77 -3.92
N THR A 114 -4.88 7.11 -2.92
CA THR A 114 -5.10 8.28 -2.07
C THR A 114 -4.93 9.57 -2.87
N ASN A 115 -3.90 9.67 -3.71
CA ASN A 115 -3.71 10.81 -4.60
C ASN A 115 -4.84 10.91 -5.65
N LEU A 116 -5.10 9.79 -6.34
CA LEU A 116 -6.09 9.67 -7.40
C LEU A 116 -7.50 10.00 -6.91
N GLY A 117 -7.85 9.54 -5.71
CA GLY A 117 -9.16 9.72 -5.10
C GLY A 117 -9.50 11.16 -4.71
N PHE A 118 -8.67 12.16 -5.00
CA PHE A 118 -9.05 13.57 -4.92
C PHE A 118 -9.66 14.11 -6.22
N ASN A 119 -9.39 13.47 -7.36
CA ASN A 119 -10.06 13.79 -8.61
C ASN A 119 -11.43 13.09 -8.66
N ASN A 120 -12.48 13.82 -9.02
CA ASN A 120 -13.82 13.24 -9.17
C ASN A 120 -13.90 12.33 -10.40
N ALA A 121 -13.22 12.68 -11.50
CA ALA A 121 -13.23 11.89 -12.72
C ALA A 121 -12.57 10.50 -12.51
N ASP A 122 -11.50 10.45 -11.71
CA ASP A 122 -10.77 9.20 -11.43
C ASP A 122 -11.30 8.43 -10.21
N TRP A 123 -12.35 8.93 -9.53
CA TRP A 123 -12.88 8.30 -8.33
C TRP A 123 -13.29 6.83 -8.51
N PRO A 124 -13.96 6.42 -9.61
CA PRO A 124 -14.31 5.03 -9.81
C PRO A 124 -13.08 4.10 -9.82
N GLU A 125 -11.97 4.53 -10.42
CA GLU A 125 -10.70 3.79 -10.41
C GLU A 125 -10.13 3.72 -8.98
N ALA A 126 -10.09 4.86 -8.27
CA ALA A 126 -9.59 4.91 -6.91
C ALA A 126 -10.39 4.02 -5.94
N ARG A 127 -11.72 4.07 -6.01
CA ARG A 127 -12.63 3.24 -5.19
C ARG A 127 -12.36 1.76 -5.41
N ASN A 128 -12.35 1.31 -6.67
CA ASN A 128 -12.05 -0.09 -7.01
C ASN A 128 -10.68 -0.53 -6.51
N GLY A 129 -9.68 0.37 -6.59
CA GLY A 129 -8.35 0.18 -6.05
C GLY A 129 -8.34 -0.03 -4.55
N PHE A 130 -8.94 0.88 -3.79
CA PHE A 130 -9.06 0.79 -2.33
C PHE A 130 -9.75 -0.51 -1.90
N GLU A 131 -10.91 -0.81 -2.48
CA GLU A 131 -11.68 -2.01 -2.13
C GLU A 131 -10.89 -3.29 -2.43
N ARG A 132 -10.14 -3.35 -3.53
CA ARG A 132 -9.25 -4.48 -3.83
C ARG A 132 -8.15 -4.62 -2.78
N LEU A 133 -7.46 -3.53 -2.46
CA LEU A 133 -6.38 -3.54 -1.47
C LEU A 133 -6.90 -3.96 -0.08
N MET A 134 -8.12 -3.54 0.29
CA MET A 134 -8.75 -3.92 1.57
C MET A 134 -9.13 -5.40 1.60
N ARG A 135 -9.59 -5.98 0.48
CA ARG A 135 -9.82 -7.44 0.41
C ARG A 135 -8.53 -8.24 0.55
N GLN A 136 -7.41 -7.71 0.05
CA GLN A 136 -6.10 -8.36 0.16
C GLN A 136 -5.47 -8.20 1.55
N ASN A 137 -5.71 -7.06 2.20
CA ASN A 137 -5.13 -6.70 3.49
C ASN A 137 -6.22 -6.13 4.43
N PRO A 138 -7.09 -6.98 5.01
CA PRO A 138 -8.21 -6.53 5.84
C PRO A 138 -7.77 -5.82 7.12
N ASP A 139 -6.57 -6.10 7.61
CA ASP A 139 -6.02 -5.52 8.85
C ASP A 139 -5.32 -4.16 8.64
N ASP A 140 -5.23 -3.66 7.40
CA ASP A 140 -4.64 -2.34 7.12
C ASP A 140 -5.61 -1.21 7.50
N SER A 141 -5.60 -0.87 8.78
CA SER A 141 -6.34 0.23 9.39
C SER A 141 -6.04 1.60 8.75
N ILE A 142 -4.83 1.79 8.21
CA ILE A 142 -4.45 3.04 7.54
C ILE A 142 -5.14 3.14 6.17
N LEU A 143 -5.14 2.04 5.41
CA LEU A 143 -5.87 1.95 4.15
C LEU A 143 -7.36 2.21 4.35
N ALA A 144 -7.97 1.57 5.36
CA ALA A 144 -9.37 1.77 5.71
C ALA A 144 -9.67 3.24 6.06
N LEU A 145 -8.78 3.90 6.81
CA LEU A 145 -8.90 5.31 7.17
C LEU A 145 -8.89 6.23 5.94
N PHE A 146 -7.95 6.05 5.01
CA PHE A 146 -7.90 6.87 3.80
C PHE A 146 -9.12 6.66 2.91
N PHE A 147 -9.54 5.40 2.71
CA PHE A 147 -10.73 5.12 1.93
C PHE A 147 -11.99 5.77 2.54
N ALA A 148 -12.19 5.64 3.84
CA ALA A 148 -13.32 6.24 4.54
C ALA A 148 -13.34 7.77 4.45
N LYS A 149 -12.17 8.42 4.49
CA LYS A 149 -12.05 9.88 4.25
C LYS A 149 -12.48 10.26 2.83
N HIS A 150 -12.10 9.49 1.82
CA HIS A 150 -12.53 9.76 0.44
C HIS A 150 -14.03 9.53 0.25
N LEU A 151 -14.61 8.51 0.89
CA LEU A 151 -16.06 8.28 0.88
C LEU A 151 -16.82 9.45 1.53
N ALA A 152 -16.37 9.91 2.70
CA ALA A 152 -17.01 10.98 3.46
C ALA A 152 -17.00 12.35 2.76
N ARG A 153 -16.06 12.57 1.84
CA ARG A 153 -15.95 13.83 1.07
C ARG A 153 -16.99 13.96 -0.04
N ARG A 154 -17.59 12.85 -0.47
CA ARG A 154 -18.52 12.80 -1.60
C ARG A 154 -19.93 12.64 -1.09
N GLU A 155 -20.87 13.35 -1.69
CA GLU A 155 -22.26 13.34 -1.25
C GLU A 155 -22.87 11.93 -1.32
N GLU A 156 -22.73 11.25 -2.46
CA GLU A 156 -23.29 9.91 -2.71
C GLU A 156 -22.80 8.84 -1.72
N SER A 157 -21.57 8.93 -1.25
CA SER A 157 -20.96 7.97 -0.32
C SER A 157 -20.72 8.54 1.08
N ARG A 158 -21.28 9.71 1.41
CA ARG A 158 -20.95 10.44 2.64
C ARG A 158 -21.29 9.63 3.88
N ALA A 159 -22.51 9.08 3.91
CA ALA A 159 -23.00 8.30 5.03
C ALA A 159 -22.16 7.03 5.26
N GLU A 160 -21.80 6.33 4.17
CA GLU A 160 -20.90 5.17 4.19
C GLU A 160 -19.55 5.54 4.83
N GLY A 161 -18.95 6.65 4.37
CA GLY A 161 -17.67 7.13 4.87
C GLY A 161 -17.71 7.53 6.35
N ILE A 162 -18.73 8.26 6.79
CA ILE A 162 -18.90 8.65 8.20
C ILE A 162 -19.06 7.41 9.09
N ALA A 163 -19.88 6.44 8.67
CA ALA A 163 -20.06 5.19 9.42
C ALA A 163 -18.75 4.40 9.52
N ALA A 164 -17.97 4.34 8.43
CA ALA A 164 -16.65 3.70 8.44
C ALA A 164 -15.67 4.41 9.37
N LEU A 165 -15.59 5.75 9.33
CA LEU A 165 -14.76 6.54 10.23
C LEU A 165 -15.15 6.34 11.71
N ALA A 166 -16.45 6.25 12.02
CA ALA A 166 -16.93 5.99 13.37
C ALA A 166 -16.43 4.62 13.89
N ARG A 167 -16.55 3.56 13.10
CA ARG A 167 -16.03 2.22 13.46
C ARG A 167 -14.52 2.20 13.63
N LEU A 168 -13.78 2.96 12.83
CA LEU A 168 -12.33 3.06 12.94
C LEU A 168 -11.90 3.79 14.23
N SER A 169 -12.70 4.74 14.71
CA SER A 169 -12.40 5.50 15.93
C SER A 169 -12.46 4.66 17.21
N THR A 170 -13.17 3.53 17.19
CA THR A 170 -13.24 2.58 18.29
C THR A 170 -12.17 1.47 18.19
N HIS A 171 -11.35 1.47 17.13
CA HIS A 171 -10.28 0.50 16.94
C HIS A 171 -9.00 0.89 17.71
N PRO A 172 -8.40 0.00 18.52
CA PRO A 172 -7.23 0.32 19.36
C PRO A 172 -6.03 0.91 18.61
N ASP A 173 -5.75 0.41 17.40
CA ASP A 173 -4.59 0.82 16.57
C ASP A 173 -4.69 2.23 15.95
N ILE A 174 -5.91 2.78 15.92
CA ILE A 174 -6.22 4.12 15.40
C ILE A 174 -6.46 5.10 16.56
N ALA A 175 -7.05 4.64 17.66
CA ALA A 175 -7.24 5.41 18.89
C ALA A 175 -5.91 5.97 19.43
N GLY A 176 -4.82 5.19 19.36
CA GLY A 176 -3.47 5.64 19.72
C GLY A 176 -2.84 6.68 18.79
N ARG A 177 -3.36 6.85 17.56
CA ARG A 177 -2.88 7.83 16.56
C ARG A 177 -3.67 9.14 16.56
N PHE A 178 -4.92 9.14 17.03
CA PHE A 178 -5.69 10.36 17.28
C PHE A 178 -5.13 11.21 18.43
N SER A 179 -4.37 10.61 19.37
CA SER A 179 -3.72 11.34 20.47
C SER A 179 -2.51 12.20 20.07
N ARG A 180 -2.03 12.10 18.81
CA ARG A 180 -0.87 12.88 18.31
C ARG A 180 -1.20 13.89 17.21
N PHE A 181 -2.49 14.14 16.92
CA PHE A 181 -2.92 15.17 15.96
C PHE A 181 -3.82 16.23 16.60
N ILE A 182 -3.42 16.71 17.77
CA ILE A 182 -3.80 18.05 18.26
C ILE A 182 -2.50 18.76 18.62
N PRO A 183 -2.05 19.69 17.77
CA PRO A 183 -1.92 21.03 18.30
C PRO A 183 -2.56 22.06 17.37
N THR A 184 -3.16 23.07 18.02
CA THR A 184 -3.61 24.37 17.48
C THR A 184 -5.12 24.57 17.35
N ILE A 185 -5.91 24.33 18.41
CA ILE A 185 -7.03 25.23 18.80
C ILE A 185 -7.17 25.22 20.33
N ARG A 186 -6.23 25.84 21.05
CA ARG A 186 -6.45 26.30 22.44
C ARG A 186 -5.36 27.29 22.88
N LYS A 187 -5.26 28.42 22.17
CA LYS A 187 -4.71 29.69 22.70
C LYS A 187 -5.37 30.86 21.96
N SER A 188 -6.66 31.05 22.21
CA SER A 188 -7.37 32.32 21.93
C SER A 188 -8.58 32.52 22.85
N ALA A 189 -8.60 31.83 23.99
CA ALA A 189 -9.47 32.13 25.11
C ALA A 189 -8.61 31.93 26.36
N THR A 190 -8.58 32.94 27.23
CA THR A 190 -7.73 33.11 28.43
C THR A 190 -6.24 33.39 28.18
N SER A 191 -5.92 34.60 27.72
CA SER A 191 -5.29 35.67 28.51
C SER A 191 -5.04 36.89 27.65
#